data_AF-A0A3M9MQU9-F1
#
_entry.id   AF-A0A3M9MQU9-F1
#
_cell.length_a   1.000
_cell.length_b   1.000
_cell.length_c   1.000
_cell.angle_alpha   90.00
_cell.angle_beta   90.00
_cell.angle_gamma   90.00
#
_symmetry.space_group_name_H-M   'P 1'
#
loop_
_entity.id
_entity.type
_entity.pdbx_description
1 polymer ?
#
loop_
_entity_poly.entity_id
_entity_poly.type
_entity_poly.pdbx_seq_one_letter_code
_entity_poly.pdbx_strand_id
1 'polypeptide(L)'
;MKLVLDCYLTAIQNKNYKFLSINQDIIDDWALIQNDTNRKSIVSHKSVVFSISQLFKRTTAYYNLISFDNIILWYRNVLTDNEKHYKAGHNFNIFNLLKDKFGFSIQETMHSKLLQFLLDTNETHGQGGKFLLEFLKMLNVESPEKGVWDVTAEIGRIDILITRKLPHSIIIIENKSNWAIDQKNQLYRYWYNAIFLKTKEYSTSFYERNVNNYKILYLVPNTHKELEYQSISKPKELPYSSYHDLPDIVPIQITIVSFDEHIQRWLTNCLSVLPADNHRIREYIIQYQHLCNNL
;
A
#
# COMPACT_ATOMS: atom_id res chain seq x y z
N MET A 1 -19.86 -3.69 -9.92
CA MET A 1 -21.26 -3.57 -10.40
C MET A 1 -21.62 -2.13 -10.75
N LYS A 2 -21.40 -1.15 -9.86
CA LYS A 2 -21.57 0.30 -10.12
C LYS A 2 -20.89 0.77 -11.41
N LEU A 3 -19.59 0.51 -11.58
CA LEU A 3 -18.84 0.86 -12.79
C LEU A 3 -19.39 0.24 -14.10
N VAL A 4 -19.84 -1.01 -14.05
CA VAL A 4 -20.39 -1.71 -15.22
C VAL A 4 -21.75 -1.13 -15.60
N LEU A 5 -22.55 -0.75 -14.61
CA LEU A 5 -23.83 -0.09 -14.80
C LEU A 5 -23.65 1.35 -15.28
N ASP A 6 -22.66 2.07 -14.75
CA ASP A 6 -22.31 3.44 -15.15
C ASP A 6 -21.84 3.46 -16.61
N CYS A 7 -20.96 2.54 -17.03
CA CYS A 7 -20.56 2.40 -18.43
C CYS A 7 -21.74 2.08 -19.37
N TYR A 8 -22.69 1.26 -18.91
CA TYR A 8 -23.89 0.92 -19.68
C TYR A 8 -24.87 2.10 -19.76
N LEU A 9 -25.07 2.85 -18.67
CA LEU A 9 -25.90 4.05 -18.61
C LEU A 9 -25.32 5.17 -19.48
N THR A 10 -24.00 5.36 -19.48
CA THR A 10 -23.30 6.31 -20.38
C THR A 10 -23.42 5.91 -21.85
N ALA A 11 -23.41 4.61 -22.16
CA ALA A 11 -23.63 4.11 -23.52
C ALA A 11 -25.08 4.32 -24.00
N ILE A 12 -26.05 4.27 -23.09
CA ILE A 12 -27.48 4.50 -23.35
C ILE A 12 -27.79 6.00 -23.52
N GLN A 13 -27.25 6.86 -22.66
CA GLN A 13 -27.46 8.32 -22.70
C GLN A 13 -27.01 8.94 -24.03
N ASN A 14 -25.99 8.36 -24.67
CA ASN A 14 -25.46 8.84 -25.94
C ASN A 14 -26.27 8.43 -27.19
N LYS A 15 -27.35 7.64 -27.07
CA LYS A 15 -27.98 7.05 -28.27
C LYS A 15 -29.51 7.06 -28.42
N ASN A 16 -30.37 7.53 -27.51
CA ASN A 16 -31.79 7.79 -27.86
C ASN A 16 -32.64 8.45 -26.75
N TYR A 17 -33.32 9.55 -27.06
CA TYR A 17 -34.20 10.28 -26.15
C TYR A 17 -35.50 9.53 -25.76
N LYS A 18 -35.91 8.53 -26.53
CA LYS A 18 -37.14 7.74 -26.27
C LYS A 18 -36.97 6.69 -25.16
N PHE A 19 -35.75 6.49 -24.67
CA PHE A 19 -35.39 5.50 -23.64
C PHE A 19 -35.49 6.08 -22.21
N LEU A 20 -35.59 7.41 -22.05
CA LEU A 20 -35.56 8.10 -20.76
C LEU A 20 -36.79 7.84 -19.87
N SER A 21 -38.00 7.67 -20.42
CA SER A 21 -39.20 7.49 -19.61
C SER A 21 -39.30 6.11 -18.93
N ILE A 22 -38.68 5.08 -19.51
CA ILE A 22 -38.65 3.72 -18.94
C ILE A 22 -37.54 3.58 -17.89
N ASN A 23 -36.50 4.41 -17.96
CA ASN A 23 -35.38 4.37 -17.00
C ASN A 23 -35.65 5.13 -15.70
N GLN A 24 -36.59 6.07 -15.68
CA GLN A 24 -36.92 6.77 -14.43
C GLN A 24 -37.51 5.80 -13.40
N ASP A 25 -38.43 4.92 -13.83
CA ASP A 25 -38.99 3.87 -12.97
C ASP A 25 -37.91 2.89 -12.48
N ILE A 26 -36.93 2.55 -13.33
CA ILE A 26 -35.80 1.67 -12.95
C ILE A 26 -34.88 2.36 -11.94
N ILE A 27 -34.61 3.65 -12.13
CA ILE A 27 -33.78 4.46 -11.21
C ILE A 27 -34.50 4.62 -9.87
N ASP A 28 -35.80 4.85 -9.89
CA ASP A 28 -36.63 5.04 -8.70
C ASP A 28 -36.80 3.73 -7.90
N ASP A 29 -37.02 2.59 -8.58
CA ASP A 29 -37.01 1.25 -7.98
C ASP A 29 -35.64 0.91 -7.37
N TRP A 30 -34.55 1.33 -8.03
CA TRP A 30 -33.19 1.09 -7.53
C TRP A 30 -32.85 1.98 -6.33
N ALA A 31 -33.34 3.22 -6.29
CA ALA A 31 -33.23 4.13 -5.15
C ALA A 31 -34.02 3.60 -3.94
N LEU A 32 -35.19 2.99 -4.18
CA LEU A 32 -35.97 2.28 -3.16
C LEU A 32 -35.20 1.08 -2.59
N ILE A 33 -34.57 0.26 -3.45
CA ILE A 33 -33.76 -0.90 -3.03
C ILE A 33 -32.53 -0.45 -2.23
N GLN A 34 -31.87 0.66 -2.60
CA GLN A 34 -30.76 1.20 -1.82
C GLN A 34 -31.20 1.70 -0.44
N ASN A 35 -32.35 2.36 -0.34
CA ASN A 35 -32.85 2.80 0.97
C ASN A 35 -33.28 1.62 1.87
N ASP A 36 -33.66 0.49 1.28
CA ASP A 36 -34.03 -0.74 2.01
C ASP A 36 -32.82 -1.63 2.39
N THR A 37 -31.62 -1.35 1.87
CA THR A 37 -30.39 -2.13 2.20
C THR A 37 -29.93 -2.03 3.65
N ASN A 38 -30.60 -1.25 4.50
CA ASN A 38 -30.24 -1.22 5.92
C ASN A 38 -30.65 -2.46 6.72
N ARG A 39 -31.52 -3.37 6.25
CA ARG A 39 -31.75 -4.66 6.94
C ARG A 39 -32.26 -5.79 6.01
N LYS A 40 -31.42 -6.83 5.87
CA LYS A 40 -31.74 -8.29 5.64
C LYS A 40 -31.44 -8.89 4.26
N SER A 41 -30.43 -9.76 4.30
CA SER A 41 -30.30 -11.08 3.65
C SER A 41 -30.16 -11.20 2.13
N ILE A 42 -29.32 -12.16 1.75
CA ILE A 42 -29.03 -12.71 0.41
C ILE A 42 -30.27 -12.99 -0.46
N VAL A 43 -31.47 -13.10 0.14
CA VAL A 43 -32.75 -13.26 -0.57
C VAL A 43 -33.10 -12.04 -1.43
N SER A 44 -32.70 -10.82 -1.02
CA SER A 44 -32.94 -9.60 -1.78
C SER A 44 -32.13 -9.52 -3.07
N HIS A 45 -30.94 -10.13 -3.13
CA HIS A 45 -30.09 -10.07 -4.33
C HIS A 45 -30.64 -10.96 -5.46
N LYS A 46 -31.26 -12.10 -5.12
CA LYS A 46 -31.93 -12.96 -6.12
C LYS A 46 -33.18 -12.30 -6.69
N SER A 47 -33.98 -11.63 -5.85
CA SER A 47 -35.16 -10.91 -6.34
C SER A 47 -34.77 -9.72 -7.22
N VAL A 48 -33.73 -8.97 -6.86
CA VAL A 48 -33.21 -7.86 -7.68
C VAL A 48 -32.71 -8.36 -9.04
N VAL A 49 -31.91 -9.43 -9.08
CA VAL A 49 -31.44 -10.04 -10.34
C VAL A 49 -32.60 -10.59 -11.17
N PHE A 50 -33.63 -11.15 -10.53
CA PHE A 50 -34.84 -11.64 -11.21
C PHE A 50 -35.68 -10.49 -11.77
N SER A 51 -35.90 -9.41 -11.03
CA SER A 51 -36.64 -8.23 -11.47
C SER A 51 -35.92 -7.53 -12.63
N ILE A 52 -34.59 -7.39 -12.55
CA ILE A 52 -33.76 -6.91 -13.66
C ILE A 52 -33.94 -7.83 -14.88
N SER A 53 -33.86 -9.16 -14.71
CA SER A 53 -34.08 -10.12 -15.80
C SER A 53 -35.46 -10.00 -16.46
N GLN A 54 -36.53 -9.75 -15.69
CA GLN A 54 -37.88 -9.59 -16.23
C GLN A 54 -38.08 -8.24 -16.95
N LEU A 55 -37.50 -7.16 -16.43
CA LEU A 55 -37.46 -5.84 -17.09
C LEU A 55 -36.74 -5.91 -18.45
N PHE A 56 -35.65 -6.69 -18.53
CA PHE A 56 -34.92 -6.88 -19.78
C PHE A 56 -35.64 -7.76 -20.80
N LYS A 57 -36.36 -8.81 -20.36
CA LYS A 57 -37.23 -9.60 -21.25
C LYS A 57 -38.30 -8.75 -21.95
N ARG A 58 -38.76 -7.67 -21.30
CA ARG A 58 -39.73 -6.73 -21.89
C ARG A 58 -39.11 -5.77 -22.90
N THR A 59 -37.78 -5.58 -22.90
CA THR A 59 -37.09 -4.58 -23.74
C THR A 59 -36.30 -5.18 -24.92
N THR A 60 -36.10 -6.49 -24.98
CA THR A 60 -35.41 -7.14 -26.11
C THR A 60 -36.32 -7.36 -27.33
N ALA A 61 -36.45 -6.33 -28.16
CA ALA A 61 -36.10 -6.50 -29.57
C ALA A 61 -34.83 -5.67 -29.80
N TYR A 62 -33.80 -6.29 -30.37
CA TYR A 62 -32.46 -5.75 -30.66
C TYR A 62 -31.43 -5.74 -29.51
N TYR A 63 -30.33 -6.47 -29.74
CA TYR A 63 -29.05 -6.58 -28.99
C TYR A 63 -28.84 -7.80 -28.04
N ASN A 64 -28.34 -8.88 -28.66
CA ASN A 64 -27.47 -9.96 -28.17
C ASN A 64 -27.56 -10.44 -26.70
N LEU A 65 -28.53 -11.34 -26.46
CA LEU A 65 -28.67 -12.22 -25.27
C LEU A 65 -27.38 -12.97 -24.86
N ILE A 66 -26.52 -13.32 -25.82
CA ILE A 66 -25.25 -14.04 -25.56
C ILE A 66 -24.30 -13.26 -24.64
N SER A 67 -24.30 -11.93 -24.71
CA SER A 67 -23.45 -11.10 -23.84
C SER A 67 -23.94 -11.08 -22.39
N PHE A 68 -25.25 -11.26 -22.18
CA PHE A 68 -25.88 -11.19 -20.86
C PHE A 68 -25.77 -12.51 -20.09
N ASP A 69 -25.94 -13.65 -20.77
CA ASP A 69 -25.72 -14.96 -20.15
C ASP A 69 -24.29 -15.08 -19.61
N ASN A 70 -23.31 -14.50 -20.30
CA ASN A 70 -21.93 -14.43 -19.84
C ASN A 70 -21.78 -13.56 -18.57
N ILE A 71 -22.50 -12.44 -18.45
CA ILE A 71 -22.49 -11.60 -17.25
C ILE A 71 -23.13 -12.32 -16.07
N ILE A 72 -24.27 -13.01 -16.28
CA ILE A 72 -24.94 -13.79 -15.23
C ILE A 72 -24.07 -14.97 -14.80
N LEU A 73 -23.42 -15.66 -15.74
CA LEU A 73 -22.49 -16.75 -15.45
C LEU A 73 -21.28 -16.24 -14.66
N TRP A 74 -20.67 -15.13 -15.09
CA TRP A 74 -19.58 -14.46 -14.36
C TRP A 74 -20.01 -14.10 -12.94
N TYR A 75 -21.19 -13.50 -12.76
CA TYR A 75 -21.69 -13.12 -11.44
C TYR A 75 -21.94 -14.34 -10.55
N ARG A 76 -22.51 -15.43 -11.09
CA ARG A 76 -22.66 -16.70 -10.35
C ARG A 76 -21.32 -17.28 -9.93
N ASN A 77 -20.31 -17.20 -10.79
CA ASN A 77 -18.96 -17.65 -10.46
C ASN A 77 -18.36 -16.81 -9.33
N VAL A 78 -18.49 -15.48 -9.40
CA VAL A 78 -18.06 -14.57 -8.32
C VAL A 78 -18.75 -14.88 -6.99
N LEU A 79 -20.07 -15.15 -6.99
CA LEU A 79 -20.79 -15.52 -5.77
C LEU A 79 -20.32 -16.87 -5.21
N THR A 80 -20.11 -17.85 -6.09
CA THR A 80 -19.64 -19.19 -5.70
C THR A 80 -18.22 -19.12 -5.13
N ASP A 81 -17.35 -18.34 -5.76
CA ASP A 81 -16.00 -18.11 -5.27
C ASP A 81 -16.03 -17.35 -3.95
N ASN A 82 -16.85 -16.31 -3.80
CA ASN A 82 -17.03 -15.62 -2.51
C ASN A 82 -17.48 -16.56 -1.39
N GLU A 83 -18.37 -17.51 -1.67
CA GLU A 83 -18.80 -18.51 -0.69
C GLU A 83 -17.66 -19.47 -0.32
N LYS A 84 -16.86 -19.90 -1.30
CA LYS A 84 -15.64 -20.70 -1.06
C LYS A 84 -14.63 -19.91 -0.23
N HIS A 85 -14.35 -18.65 -0.59
CA HIS A 85 -13.45 -17.75 0.15
C HIS A 85 -13.93 -17.54 1.59
N TYR A 86 -15.25 -17.37 1.79
CA TYR A 86 -15.84 -17.26 3.13
C TYR A 86 -15.63 -18.55 3.95
N LYS A 87 -15.97 -19.72 3.38
CA LYS A 87 -15.82 -21.02 4.07
C LYS A 87 -14.37 -21.36 4.38
N ALA A 88 -13.44 -21.00 3.50
CA ALA A 88 -12.00 -21.20 3.69
C ALA A 88 -11.35 -20.14 4.60
N GLY A 89 -12.09 -19.10 5.00
CA GLY A 89 -11.55 -18.02 5.81
C GLY A 89 -10.60 -17.09 5.05
N HIS A 90 -10.58 -17.09 3.72
CA HIS A 90 -9.69 -16.25 2.91
C HIS A 90 -9.89 -14.74 3.11
N ASN A 91 -11.05 -14.34 3.65
CA ASN A 91 -11.33 -12.94 3.99
C ASN A 91 -10.92 -12.57 5.43
N PHE A 92 -10.37 -13.52 6.20
CA PHE A 92 -9.88 -13.26 7.54
C PHE A 92 -8.57 -12.45 7.47
N ASN A 93 -8.51 -11.38 8.26
CA ASN A 93 -7.28 -10.62 8.46
C ASN A 93 -7.21 -10.18 9.92
N ILE A 94 -6.11 -10.48 10.59
CA ILE A 94 -5.92 -10.20 12.00
C ILE A 94 -5.90 -8.70 12.29
N PHE A 95 -5.34 -7.88 11.40
CA PHE A 95 -5.29 -6.43 11.58
C PHE A 95 -6.69 -5.80 11.48
N ASN A 96 -7.53 -6.30 10.56
CA ASN A 96 -8.94 -5.89 10.48
C ASN A 96 -9.71 -6.34 11.72
N LEU A 97 -9.47 -7.56 12.22
CA LEU A 97 -10.07 -8.03 13.47
C LEU A 97 -9.70 -7.12 14.64
N LEU A 98 -8.41 -6.82 14.81
CA LEU A 98 -7.89 -5.94 15.87
C LEU A 98 -8.52 -4.55 15.81
N LYS A 99 -8.62 -3.97 14.60
CA LYS A 99 -9.26 -2.68 14.38
C LYS A 99 -10.75 -2.71 14.69
N ASP A 100 -11.49 -3.60 14.02
CA ASP A 100 -12.96 -3.56 13.99
C ASP A 100 -13.60 -4.12 15.26
N LYS A 101 -12.94 -5.08 15.92
CA LYS A 101 -13.47 -5.73 17.14
C LYS A 101 -12.88 -5.19 18.42
N PHE A 102 -11.62 -4.78 18.39
CA PHE A 102 -10.89 -4.37 19.59
C PHE A 102 -10.51 -2.89 19.59
N GLY A 103 -10.84 -2.13 18.54
CA GLY A 103 -10.49 -0.71 18.43
C GLY A 103 -8.99 -0.45 18.29
N PHE A 104 -8.20 -1.50 18.02
CA PHE A 104 -6.75 -1.41 17.92
C PHE A 104 -6.34 -1.21 16.46
N SER A 105 -6.27 0.05 16.04
CA SER A 105 -5.81 0.42 14.69
C SER A 105 -4.29 0.40 14.63
N ILE A 106 -3.73 -0.18 13.57
CA ILE A 106 -2.31 -0.07 13.26
C ILE A 106 -2.00 1.39 12.88
N GLN A 107 -1.17 2.04 13.69
CA GLN A 107 -0.72 3.43 13.51
C GLN A 107 0.63 3.44 12.77
N GLU A 108 1.08 4.63 12.39
CA GLU A 108 2.35 4.87 11.66
C GLU A 108 3.55 4.14 12.29
N THR A 109 3.82 4.38 13.57
CA THR A 109 4.93 3.73 14.29
C THR A 109 4.81 2.21 14.36
N MET A 110 3.60 1.66 14.24
CA MET A 110 3.41 0.21 14.15
C MET A 110 3.78 -0.33 12.78
N HIS A 111 3.54 0.40 11.68
CA HIS A 111 4.02 -0.01 10.36
C HIS A 111 5.56 -0.09 10.34
N SER A 112 6.24 0.87 10.97
CA SER A 112 7.70 0.84 11.13
C SER A 112 8.18 -0.43 11.83
N LYS A 113 7.49 -0.83 12.92
CA LYS A 113 7.77 -2.06 13.67
C LYS A 113 7.43 -3.34 12.89
N LEU A 114 6.33 -3.37 12.14
CA LEU A 114 5.95 -4.52 11.31
C LEU A 114 6.95 -4.74 10.17
N LEU A 115 7.48 -3.67 9.59
CA LEU A 115 8.56 -3.72 8.60
C LEU A 115 9.87 -4.14 9.26
N GLN A 116 10.25 -3.53 10.37
CA GLN A 116 11.47 -3.90 11.10
C GLN A 116 11.46 -5.36 11.55
N PHE A 117 10.32 -5.88 11.98
CA PHE A 117 10.16 -7.31 12.26
C PHE A 117 10.58 -8.19 11.08
N LEU A 118 10.23 -7.83 9.85
CA LEU A 118 10.64 -8.60 8.66
C LEU A 118 12.09 -8.31 8.24
N LEU A 119 12.59 -7.11 8.49
CA LEU A 119 13.91 -6.66 8.03
C LEU A 119 15.04 -7.07 8.99
N ASP A 120 14.74 -7.30 10.27
CA ASP A 120 15.74 -7.66 11.26
C ASP A 120 16.18 -9.12 11.09
N THR A 121 17.48 -9.31 10.85
CA THR A 121 18.04 -10.64 10.58
C THR A 121 18.01 -11.58 11.80
N ASN A 122 17.79 -11.05 13.00
CA ASN A 122 17.77 -11.79 14.26
C ASN A 122 16.36 -11.95 14.84
N GLU A 123 15.32 -11.51 14.11
CA GLU A 123 13.95 -11.58 14.60
C GLU A 123 13.35 -12.99 14.58
N THR A 124 12.27 -13.13 15.34
CA THR A 124 11.60 -14.41 15.61
C THR A 124 10.91 -15.04 14.41
N HIS A 125 10.85 -14.37 13.25
CA HIS A 125 10.42 -15.00 11.99
C HIS A 125 11.41 -16.07 11.48
N GLY A 126 12.65 -16.08 11.99
CA GLY A 126 13.61 -17.18 11.79
C GLY A 126 14.06 -17.39 10.34
N GLN A 127 13.97 -16.35 9.49
CA GLN A 127 14.41 -16.44 8.08
C GLN A 127 15.81 -15.87 7.84
N GLY A 128 16.52 -15.52 8.91
CA GLY A 128 17.80 -14.80 8.81
C GLY A 128 17.68 -13.55 7.95
N GLY A 129 18.71 -13.27 7.15
CA GLY A 129 18.73 -12.08 6.28
C GLY A 129 17.95 -12.18 4.96
N LYS A 130 17.11 -13.21 4.73
CA LYS A 130 16.44 -13.39 3.42
C LYS A 130 15.56 -12.20 3.02
N PHE A 131 14.69 -11.76 3.92
CA PHE A 131 13.76 -10.66 3.65
C PHE A 131 14.48 -9.32 3.48
N LEU A 132 15.47 -9.06 4.34
CA LEU A 132 16.34 -7.90 4.21
C LEU A 132 17.10 -7.91 2.88
N LEU A 133 17.65 -9.04 2.47
CA LEU A 133 18.38 -9.15 1.20
C LEU A 133 17.46 -8.82 0.01
N GLU A 134 16.24 -9.34 -0.03
CA GLU A 134 15.27 -9.01 -1.07
C GLU A 134 14.86 -7.53 -1.04
N PHE A 135 14.77 -6.93 0.15
CA PHE A 135 14.51 -5.49 0.30
C PHE A 135 15.66 -4.65 -0.27
N LEU A 136 16.90 -4.97 0.11
CA LEU A 136 18.10 -4.26 -0.33
C LEU A 136 18.32 -4.39 -1.85
N LYS A 137 18.03 -5.55 -2.44
CA LYS A 137 18.03 -5.76 -3.89
C LYS A 137 17.00 -4.88 -4.60
N MET A 138 15.77 -4.81 -4.09
CA MET A 138 14.74 -3.92 -4.64
C MET A 138 15.20 -2.46 -4.69
N LEU A 139 15.98 -2.03 -3.70
CA LEU A 139 16.53 -0.68 -3.60
C LEU A 139 17.81 -0.46 -4.43
N ASN A 140 18.33 -1.49 -5.11
CA ASN A 140 19.64 -1.47 -5.77
C ASN A 140 20.77 -1.05 -4.84
N VAL A 141 20.84 -1.64 -3.64
CA VAL A 141 21.95 -1.41 -2.71
C VAL A 141 23.20 -2.13 -3.20
N GLU A 142 24.37 -1.50 -3.05
CA GLU A 142 25.65 -2.05 -3.51
C GLU A 142 26.00 -3.35 -2.79
N SER A 143 26.34 -4.44 -3.49
CA SER A 143 26.77 -5.72 -2.87
C SER A 143 25.94 -6.11 -1.61
N PRO A 144 24.60 -6.21 -1.67
CA PRO A 144 23.72 -6.27 -0.49
C PRO A 144 23.94 -7.52 0.39
N GLU A 145 24.51 -8.58 -0.18
CA GLU A 145 24.90 -9.82 0.49
C GLU A 145 26.14 -9.69 1.39
N LYS A 146 26.90 -8.58 1.28
CA LYS A 146 28.13 -8.37 2.04
C LYS A 146 27.90 -7.55 3.30
N GLY A 147 28.66 -7.91 4.33
CA GLY A 147 28.67 -7.24 5.62
C GLY A 147 27.60 -7.75 6.58
N VAL A 148 27.60 -7.20 7.78
CA VAL A 148 26.53 -7.41 8.77
C VAL A 148 25.67 -6.16 8.79
N TRP A 149 24.36 -6.37 8.66
CA TRP A 149 23.36 -5.30 8.67
C TRP A 149 22.71 -5.19 10.04
N ASP A 150 22.65 -3.96 10.53
CA ASP A 150 21.90 -3.59 11.73
C ASP A 150 20.63 -2.84 11.31
N VAL A 151 19.48 -3.27 11.84
CA VAL A 151 18.17 -2.66 11.59
C VAL A 151 17.58 -2.19 12.91
N THR A 152 17.20 -0.91 12.98
CA THR A 152 16.54 -0.34 14.15
C THR A 152 15.30 0.41 13.74
N ALA A 153 14.24 0.36 14.55
CA ALA A 153 13.04 1.17 14.36
C ALA A 153 12.78 2.08 15.57
N GLU A 154 12.27 3.28 15.31
CA GLU A 154 11.86 4.26 16.32
C GLU A 154 13.00 4.73 17.26
N ILE A 155 14.26 4.69 16.78
CA ILE A 155 15.44 5.18 17.53
C ILE A 155 15.87 6.54 17.00
N GLY A 156 16.06 7.51 17.90
CA GLY A 156 16.57 8.84 17.52
C GLY A 156 15.62 9.64 16.61
N ARG A 157 14.31 9.38 16.72
CA ARG A 157 13.22 9.88 15.86
C ARG A 157 13.21 9.38 14.42
N ILE A 158 14.09 8.46 14.05
CA ILE A 158 14.07 7.84 12.72
C ILE A 158 13.17 6.61 12.79
N ASP A 159 12.19 6.51 11.88
CA ASP A 159 11.22 5.42 11.88
C ASP A 159 11.89 4.07 11.62
N ILE A 160 12.73 3.96 10.59
CA ILE A 160 13.61 2.79 10.38
C ILE A 160 14.99 3.25 9.88
N LEU A 161 16.04 2.73 10.51
CA LEU A 161 17.43 2.91 10.09
C LEU A 161 18.07 1.55 9.83
N ILE A 162 18.63 1.38 8.63
CA ILE A 162 19.35 0.18 8.22
C ILE A 162 20.79 0.59 7.91
N THR A 163 21.76 -0.02 8.59
CA THR A 163 23.18 0.34 8.43
C THR A 163 24.06 -0.89 8.32
N ARG A 164 25.19 -0.76 7.63
CA ARG A 164 26.31 -1.70 7.72
C ARG A 164 27.65 -0.97 7.64
N LYS A 165 28.70 -1.62 8.12
CA LYS A 165 30.06 -1.06 8.14
C LYS A 165 30.81 -1.20 6.81
N LEU A 166 30.69 -2.34 6.12
CA LEU A 166 31.47 -2.61 4.90
C LEU A 166 30.64 -3.39 3.85
N PRO A 167 30.52 -2.88 2.60
CA PRO A 167 30.81 -1.49 2.23
C PRO A 167 29.93 -0.54 3.05
N HIS A 168 30.47 0.60 3.50
CA HIS A 168 29.72 1.50 4.38
C HIS A 168 28.42 1.92 3.70
N SER A 169 27.29 1.69 4.36
CA SER A 169 25.96 1.95 3.78
C SER A 169 24.96 2.31 4.87
N ILE A 170 24.09 3.26 4.54
CA ILE A 170 23.10 3.83 5.45
C ILE A 170 21.82 4.09 4.66
N ILE A 171 20.74 3.46 5.08
CA ILE A 171 19.41 3.61 4.48
C ILE A 171 18.49 4.08 5.60
N ILE A 172 17.88 5.23 5.37
CA ILE A 172 16.90 5.84 6.27
C ILE A 172 15.53 5.62 5.64
N ILE A 173 14.53 5.23 6.42
CA ILE A 173 13.14 5.15 6.00
C ILE A 173 12.34 6.06 6.91
N GLU A 174 11.65 7.03 6.32
CA GLU A 174 10.60 7.81 6.97
C GLU A 174 9.25 7.29 6.45
N ASN A 175 8.40 6.86 7.36
CA ASN A 175 7.14 6.19 7.08
C ASN A 175 5.98 7.17 7.23
N LYS A 176 5.21 7.37 6.16
CA LYS A 176 4.03 8.25 6.10
C LYS A 176 2.74 7.46 5.86
N SER A 177 2.65 6.23 6.34
CA SER A 177 1.52 5.31 6.09
C SER A 177 0.14 5.86 6.45
N ASN A 178 0.05 6.91 7.27
CA ASN A 178 -1.20 7.53 7.75
C ASN A 178 -1.49 8.90 7.13
N TRP A 179 -0.81 9.30 6.06
CA TRP A 179 -0.93 10.64 5.45
C TRP A 179 -0.55 11.80 6.40
N ALA A 180 0.32 11.55 7.37
CA ALA A 180 0.83 12.59 8.26
C ALA A 180 1.48 13.75 7.48
N ILE A 181 1.31 14.96 8.03
CA ILE A 181 1.95 16.18 7.53
C ILE A 181 3.45 16.10 7.77
N ASP A 182 4.23 16.61 6.82
CA ASP A 182 5.69 16.64 6.94
C ASP A 182 6.14 17.55 8.07
N GLN A 183 7.00 17.01 8.94
CA GLN A 183 7.62 17.82 9.96
C GLN A 183 8.71 18.69 9.35
N LYS A 184 8.76 19.97 9.75
CA LYS A 184 9.75 20.93 9.29
C LYS A 184 11.19 20.39 9.49
N ASN A 185 11.99 20.42 8.43
CA ASN A 185 13.39 20.00 8.34
C ASN A 185 13.67 18.54 8.77
N GLN A 186 12.66 17.66 8.75
CA GLN A 186 12.77 16.30 9.28
C GLN A 186 13.84 15.46 8.59
N LEU A 187 13.74 15.30 7.26
CA LEU A 187 14.72 14.54 6.49
C LEU A 187 16.10 15.20 6.53
N TYR A 188 16.18 16.53 6.65
CA TYR A 188 17.46 17.22 6.85
C TYR A 188 18.15 16.80 8.15
N ARG A 189 17.41 16.73 9.27
CA ARG A 189 17.97 16.25 10.55
C ARG A 189 18.43 14.80 10.46
N TYR A 190 17.70 13.94 9.75
CA TYR A 190 18.09 12.54 9.62
C TYR A 190 19.33 12.37 8.78
N TRP A 191 19.41 13.05 7.63
CA TRP A 191 20.60 13.09 6.81
C TRP A 191 21.81 13.53 7.65
N TYR A 192 21.66 14.64 8.40
CA TYR A 192 22.73 15.15 9.23
C TYR A 192 23.21 14.12 10.27
N ASN A 193 22.27 13.61 11.09
CA ASN A 193 22.59 12.76 12.23
C ASN A 193 23.07 11.36 11.83
N ALA A 194 22.43 10.74 10.84
CA ALA A 194 22.71 9.37 10.49
C ALA A 194 23.81 9.25 9.43
N ILE A 195 23.89 10.18 8.47
CA ILE A 195 24.80 10.08 7.32
C ILE A 195 25.97 11.05 7.48
N PHE A 196 25.71 12.37 7.47
CA PHE A 196 26.78 13.38 7.46
C PHE A 196 27.71 13.24 8.66
N LEU A 197 27.19 13.03 9.89
CA LEU A 197 28.06 12.89 11.06
C LEU A 197 29.05 11.72 10.95
N LYS A 198 28.71 10.67 10.17
CA LYS A 198 29.53 9.47 9.97
C LYS A 198 30.45 9.58 8.76
N THR A 199 30.00 10.21 7.67
CA THR A 199 30.78 10.34 6.43
C THR A 199 31.61 11.62 6.37
N LYS A 200 31.13 12.69 7.01
CA LYS A 200 31.58 14.08 6.84
C LYS A 200 31.47 14.61 5.41
N GLU A 201 30.65 13.95 4.59
CA GLU A 201 30.42 14.27 3.18
C GLU A 201 29.13 15.05 3.01
N TYR A 202 29.16 16.09 2.19
CA TYR A 202 28.00 16.94 1.92
C TYR A 202 27.90 17.37 0.45
N SER A 203 28.79 16.87 -0.41
CA SER A 203 28.76 17.16 -1.85
C SER A 203 27.77 16.25 -2.57
N THR A 204 26.96 16.82 -3.45
CA THR A 204 26.01 16.03 -4.28
C THR A 204 26.74 14.97 -5.11
N SER A 205 27.91 15.30 -5.67
CA SER A 205 28.70 14.38 -6.49
C SER A 205 29.28 13.19 -5.70
N PHE A 206 29.50 13.32 -4.40
CA PHE A 206 29.79 12.17 -3.54
C PHE A 206 28.59 11.23 -3.49
N TYR A 207 27.40 11.76 -3.23
CA TYR A 207 26.19 10.94 -3.08
C TYR A 207 25.70 10.34 -4.40
N GLU A 208 25.85 11.03 -5.53
CA GLU A 208 25.57 10.48 -6.86
C GLU A 208 26.45 9.27 -7.17
N ARG A 209 27.75 9.35 -6.88
CA ARG A 209 28.69 8.22 -7.05
C ARG A 209 28.45 7.08 -6.07
N ASN A 210 27.76 7.35 -4.96
CA ASN A 210 27.49 6.39 -3.88
C ASN A 210 25.98 6.19 -3.66
N VAL A 211 25.16 6.36 -4.71
CA VAL A 211 23.69 6.31 -4.64
C VAL A 211 23.17 4.93 -4.20
N ASN A 212 23.98 3.89 -4.40
CA ASN A 212 23.69 2.52 -3.98
C ASN A 212 24.08 2.25 -2.51
N ASN A 213 24.75 3.18 -1.83
CA ASN A 213 25.21 3.03 -0.45
C ASN A 213 24.42 3.91 0.54
N TYR A 214 24.03 5.11 0.10
CA TYR A 214 23.35 6.09 0.96
C TYR A 214 21.99 6.43 0.37
N LYS A 215 20.92 6.11 1.10
CA LYS A 215 19.55 6.32 0.65
C LYS A 215 18.68 6.90 1.75
N ILE A 216 17.75 7.76 1.36
CA ILE A 216 16.65 8.21 2.21
C ILE A 216 15.37 7.85 1.47
N LEU A 217 14.59 6.96 2.07
CA LEU A 217 13.32 6.48 1.54
C LEU A 217 12.20 7.26 2.22
N TYR A 218 11.35 7.88 1.42
CA TYR A 218 10.11 8.49 1.86
C TYR A 218 8.99 7.50 1.53
N LEU A 219 8.61 6.70 2.53
CA LEU A 219 7.68 5.59 2.39
C LEU A 219 6.24 6.07 2.56
N VAL A 220 5.50 6.13 1.46
CA VAL A 220 4.16 6.70 1.39
C VAL A 220 3.07 5.63 1.25
N PRO A 221 1.80 5.93 1.59
CA PRO A 221 0.68 5.00 1.40
C PRO A 221 0.56 4.56 -0.06
N ASN A 222 0.59 5.54 -0.96
CA ASN A 222 0.52 5.37 -2.42
C ASN A 222 1.19 6.56 -3.12
N THR A 223 1.22 6.52 -4.46
CA THR A 223 1.91 7.51 -5.30
C THR A 223 1.34 8.93 -5.25
N HIS A 224 0.21 9.18 -4.56
CA HIS A 224 -0.40 10.51 -4.48
C HIS A 224 0.15 11.37 -3.34
N LYS A 225 0.86 10.80 -2.37
CA LYS A 225 1.48 11.57 -1.28
C LYS A 225 2.83 12.09 -1.73
N GLU A 226 2.95 13.41 -1.79
CA GLU A 226 4.19 14.08 -2.16
C GLU A 226 5.00 14.48 -0.91
N LEU A 227 6.31 14.63 -1.15
CA LEU A 227 7.28 15.16 -0.19
C LEU A 227 7.23 16.69 -0.20
N GLU A 228 7.11 17.29 0.97
CA GLU A 228 7.12 18.75 1.09
C GLU A 228 8.55 19.28 1.20
N TYR A 229 8.83 20.36 0.45
CA TYR A 229 10.16 21.02 0.43
C TYR A 229 10.69 21.36 1.83
N GLN A 230 9.79 21.73 2.75
CA GLN A 230 10.18 22.06 4.12
C GLN A 230 10.82 20.90 4.88
N SER A 231 10.56 19.65 4.50
CA SER A 231 11.13 18.46 5.16
C SER A 231 12.62 18.30 4.86
N ILE A 232 13.04 18.70 3.66
CA ILE A 232 14.42 18.58 3.17
C ILE A 232 15.24 19.88 3.27
N SER A 233 14.63 20.98 3.68
CA SER A 233 15.33 22.25 3.84
C SER A 233 16.13 22.32 5.14
N LYS A 234 17.25 23.04 5.11
CA LYS A 234 18.07 23.34 6.28
C LYS A 234 17.28 24.17 7.30
N PRO A 235 17.36 23.84 8.60
CA PRO A 235 16.76 24.67 9.65
C PRO A 235 17.30 26.10 9.65
N LYS A 236 16.39 27.09 9.66
CA LYS A 236 16.72 28.53 9.73
C LYS A 236 16.71 29.11 11.16
N GLU A 237 16.17 28.37 12.12
CA GLU A 237 15.98 28.80 13.51
C GLU A 237 17.10 28.22 14.41
N LEU A 238 17.68 29.05 15.28
CA LEU A 238 18.80 28.73 16.19
C LEU A 238 18.39 27.70 17.28
N PRO A 239 19.31 26.83 17.78
CA PRO A 239 20.76 26.99 17.82
C PRO A 239 21.49 25.85 17.09
N TYR A 240 21.68 25.97 15.78
CA TYR A 240 22.52 25.03 15.03
C TYR A 240 23.62 25.76 14.26
N SER A 241 24.56 26.35 14.99
CA SER A 241 25.84 26.80 14.44
C SER A 241 26.58 25.67 13.71
N SER A 242 26.24 24.41 14.00
CA SER A 242 26.76 23.20 13.38
C SER A 242 26.35 22.97 11.91
N TYR A 243 25.45 23.78 11.34
CA TYR A 243 25.02 23.68 9.93
C TYR A 243 25.56 24.79 9.03
N HIS A 244 26.39 25.71 9.55
CA HIS A 244 26.77 26.94 8.84
C HIS A 244 27.32 26.66 7.42
N ASP A 245 28.17 25.65 7.30
CA ASP A 245 28.84 25.31 6.03
C ASP A 245 28.15 24.17 5.27
N LEU A 246 26.93 23.79 5.68
CA LEU A 246 26.16 22.71 5.07
C LEU A 246 25.14 23.23 4.05
N PRO A 247 24.82 22.42 3.03
CA PRO A 247 23.90 22.81 1.96
C PRO A 247 22.51 23.17 2.50
N ASP A 248 21.81 24.06 1.80
CA ASP A 248 20.47 24.52 2.18
C ASP A 248 19.38 23.45 2.00
N ILE A 249 19.67 22.41 1.23
CA ILE A 249 18.82 21.24 1.02
C ILE A 249 19.64 19.97 1.26
N VAL A 250 18.98 18.86 1.59
CA VAL A 250 19.64 17.56 1.68
C VAL A 250 20.34 17.23 0.35
N PRO A 251 21.66 16.93 0.34
CA PRO A 251 22.44 16.68 -0.88
C PRO A 251 22.29 15.24 -1.42
N ILE A 252 21.26 14.51 -0.97
CA ILE A 252 20.95 13.14 -1.39
C ILE A 252 19.59 13.14 -2.06
N GLN A 253 19.46 12.43 -3.18
CA GLN A 253 18.16 12.19 -3.80
C GLN A 253 17.25 11.38 -2.85
N ILE A 254 16.08 11.94 -2.53
CA ILE A 254 15.06 11.23 -1.77
C ILE A 254 14.34 10.26 -2.72
N THR A 255 14.26 8.99 -2.32
CA THR A 255 13.55 7.96 -3.08
C THR A 255 12.15 7.80 -2.52
N ILE A 256 11.12 8.04 -3.34
CA ILE A 256 9.74 7.78 -2.95
C ILE A 256 9.47 6.29 -3.14
N VAL A 257 9.00 5.63 -2.09
CA VAL A 257 8.63 4.21 -2.07
C VAL A 257 7.20 4.14 -1.57
N SER A 258 6.35 3.29 -2.15
CA SER A 258 4.95 3.21 -1.74
C SER A 258 4.57 1.83 -1.18
N PHE A 259 3.60 1.81 -0.28
CA PHE A 259 3.09 0.58 0.29
C PHE A 259 2.35 -0.28 -0.74
N ASP A 260 1.54 0.35 -1.59
CA ASP A 260 0.70 -0.29 -2.61
C ASP A 260 1.46 -0.89 -3.80
N GLU A 261 2.65 -0.39 -4.11
CA GLU A 261 3.43 -0.83 -5.27
C GLU A 261 4.73 -1.51 -4.85
N HIS A 262 5.58 -0.79 -4.11
CA HIS A 262 6.95 -1.22 -3.85
C HIS A 262 7.00 -2.25 -2.72
N ILE A 263 6.34 -1.95 -1.58
CA ILE A 263 6.27 -2.90 -0.46
C ILE A 263 5.47 -4.14 -0.86
N GLN A 264 4.39 -4.02 -1.64
CA GLN A 264 3.70 -5.19 -2.19
C GLN A 264 4.62 -6.10 -3.00
N ARG A 265 5.44 -5.52 -3.88
CA ARG A 265 6.39 -6.26 -4.71
C ARG A 265 7.45 -6.94 -3.86
N TRP A 266 8.00 -6.24 -2.89
CA TRP A 266 8.96 -6.82 -1.94
C TRP A 266 8.35 -7.97 -1.14
N LEU A 267 7.16 -7.80 -0.57
CA LEU A 267 6.46 -8.86 0.18
C LEU A 267 6.15 -10.08 -0.71
N THR A 268 5.81 -9.85 -1.98
CA THR A 268 5.63 -10.92 -2.97
C THR A 268 6.94 -11.68 -3.23
N ASN A 269 8.06 -10.98 -3.34
CA ASN A 269 9.38 -11.60 -3.45
C ASN A 269 9.76 -12.37 -2.17
N CYS A 270 9.42 -11.85 -0.99
CA CYS A 270 9.58 -12.57 0.27
C CYS A 270 8.80 -13.90 0.25
N LEU A 271 7.58 -13.93 -0.27
CA LEU A 271 6.79 -15.16 -0.41
C LEU A 271 7.41 -16.16 -1.40
N SER A 272 8.09 -15.70 -2.45
CA SER A 272 8.69 -16.59 -3.45
C SER A 272 9.96 -17.29 -2.95
N VAL A 273 10.69 -16.66 -2.03
CA VAL A 273 11.91 -17.25 -1.42
C VAL A 273 11.65 -18.09 -0.16
N LEU A 274 10.41 -18.08 0.33
CA LEU A 274 9.98 -18.89 1.47
C LEU A 274 9.65 -20.33 1.05
N PRO A 275 10.05 -21.34 1.85
CA PRO A 275 9.53 -22.69 1.71
C PRO A 275 7.99 -22.71 1.73
N ALA A 276 7.40 -23.58 0.91
CA ALA A 276 5.94 -23.67 0.76
C ALA A 276 5.22 -24.09 2.05
N ASP A 277 5.92 -24.83 2.92
CA ASP A 277 5.47 -25.34 4.21
C ASP A 277 5.68 -24.35 5.37
N ASN A 278 6.31 -23.18 5.14
CA ASN A 278 6.43 -22.13 6.14
C ASN A 278 5.13 -21.32 6.29
N HIS A 279 4.05 -22.02 6.64
CA HIS A 279 2.69 -21.48 6.63
C HIS A 279 2.53 -20.24 7.52
N ARG A 280 3.19 -20.19 8.68
CA ARG A 280 3.02 -19.09 9.65
C ARG A 280 3.50 -17.75 9.11
N ILE A 281 4.71 -17.72 8.57
CA ILE A 281 5.29 -16.47 8.05
C ILE A 281 4.65 -16.08 6.72
N ARG A 282 4.30 -17.06 5.89
CA ARG A 282 3.53 -16.80 4.66
C ARG A 282 2.20 -16.12 4.97
N GLU A 283 1.46 -16.64 5.95
CA GLU A 283 0.18 -16.07 6.37
C GLU A 283 0.34 -14.66 6.93
N TYR A 284 1.35 -14.42 7.78
CA TYR A 284 1.67 -13.08 8.27
C TYR A 284 1.92 -12.10 7.12
N ILE A 285 2.75 -12.48 6.14
CA ILE A 285 3.06 -11.63 4.98
C ILE A 285 1.79 -11.34 4.16
N ILE A 286 0.96 -12.34 3.88
CA ILE A 286 -0.29 -12.17 3.11
C ILE A 286 -1.24 -11.21 3.85
N GLN A 287 -1.39 -11.38 5.17
CA GLN A 287 -2.24 -10.48 5.96
C GLN A 287 -1.68 -9.06 6.03
N TYR A 288 -0.35 -8.90 6.07
CA TYR A 288 0.29 -7.59 6.03
C TYR A 288 0.16 -6.93 4.65
N GLN A 289 0.28 -7.69 3.55
CA GLN A 289 -0.01 -7.22 2.20
C GLN A 289 -1.43 -6.63 2.09
N HIS A 290 -2.42 -7.32 2.66
CA HIS A 290 -3.79 -6.82 2.72
C HIS A 290 -3.92 -5.54 3.54
N LEU A 291 -3.21 -5.41 4.67
CA LEU A 291 -3.20 -4.17 5.44
C LEU A 291 -2.61 -3.01 4.62
N CYS A 292 -1.47 -3.23 3.96
CA CYS A 292 -0.79 -2.22 3.15
C CYS A 292 -1.63 -1.73 1.96
N ASN A 293 -2.45 -2.60 1.36
CA ASN A 293 -3.34 -2.21 0.25
C ASN A 293 -4.56 -1.38 0.69
N ASN A 294 -4.77 -1.22 2.00
CA ASN A 294 -5.89 -0.48 2.56
C ASN A 294 -5.46 0.83 3.26
N LEU A 295 -4.26 1.34 2.97
CA LEU A 295 -3.71 2.59 3.50
C LEU A 295 -4.13 3.83 2.69
#